data_AF-A0AAV5ZKE9-F1
#
_entry.id   AF-A0AAV5ZKE9-F1
#
_cell.length_a   1.000
_cell.length_b   1.000
_cell.length_c   1.000
_cell.angle_alpha   90.00
_cell.angle_beta   90.00
_cell.angle_gamma   90.00
#
_symmetry.space_group_name_H-M   'P 1'
#
loop_
_entity.id
_entity.type
_entity.pdbx_description
1 polymer ?
#
loop_
_entity_poly.entity_id
_entity_poly.type
_entity_poly.pdbx_seq_one_letter_code
_entity_poly.pdbx_strand_id
1 'polypeptide(L)'
;MTQDARVGDFVASFEALRAEVEKVIVGHREIINHVLIGMFAGGHVLLEGVPGLGKTLLIKTLAEGLELSFSRIQFTPDLMPADIIGTNIIVEDADGRKHFQFQQGPIFAHILLADEINRATPKTQSALLEGMQEAGVTVGGVSRPLPAPFFVLATQNPIEMEGTYPLPEAQLDRFLFKLRVRYPALEELNAIIDRTTQARAVTVDRVMSGAKVMAFRELIREVPIAAHVRDLASTIIMATHPLWEHAPDVARRFVRYGASPRGAQALVLGAKVRALAEGRFNVSVDDLKELAAPALRHRIILNFEGEAEGVDTDQLVSQIVESAEAAVAQSKEPFLR
;
A
#
# COMPACT_ATOMS: atom_id res chain seq x y z
N MET A 1 -17.05 19.62 15.76
CA MET A 1 -15.64 19.54 16.20
C MET A 1 -14.85 20.51 15.35
N THR A 2 -13.98 21.35 15.92
CA THR A 2 -13.13 22.26 15.14
C THR A 2 -12.14 21.44 14.28
N GLN A 3 -11.60 22.03 13.21
CA GLN A 3 -10.62 21.35 12.35
C GLN A 3 -9.39 20.92 13.16
N ASP A 4 -8.90 21.78 14.06
CA ASP A 4 -7.77 21.48 14.95
C ASP A 4 -8.04 20.28 15.87
N ALA A 5 -9.25 20.15 16.40
CA ALA A 5 -9.63 19.01 17.22
C ALA A 5 -9.70 17.70 16.41
N ARG A 6 -10.11 17.76 15.13
CA ARG A 6 -10.08 16.60 14.21
C ARG A 6 -8.65 16.17 13.90
N VAL A 7 -7.75 17.12 13.67
CA VAL A 7 -6.33 16.85 13.41
C VAL A 7 -5.64 16.29 14.66
N GLY A 8 -5.87 16.90 15.83
CA GLY A 8 -5.34 16.38 17.10
C GLY A 8 -5.80 14.95 17.41
N ASP A 9 -7.09 14.66 17.16
CA ASP A 9 -7.63 13.30 17.31
C ASP A 9 -6.99 12.32 16.31
N PHE A 10 -6.75 12.74 15.06
CA PHE A 10 -6.04 11.92 14.08
C PHE A 10 -4.61 11.59 14.53
N VAL A 11 -3.83 12.60 14.94
CA VAL A 11 -2.44 12.41 15.41
C VAL A 11 -2.41 11.44 16.58
N ALA A 12 -3.23 11.67 17.60
CA ALA A 12 -3.28 10.81 18.78
C ALA A 12 -3.68 9.36 18.42
N SER A 13 -4.67 9.20 17.54
CA SER A 13 -5.15 7.89 17.10
C SER A 13 -4.12 7.15 16.24
N PHE A 14 -3.41 7.86 15.35
CA PHE A 14 -2.35 7.30 14.51
C PHE A 14 -1.17 6.82 15.36
N GLU A 15 -0.73 7.66 16.30
CA GLU A 15 0.36 7.38 17.22
C GLU A 15 0.05 6.22 18.16
N ALA A 16 -1.17 6.18 18.71
CA ALA A 16 -1.63 5.07 19.53
C ALA A 16 -1.65 3.75 18.74
N LEU A 17 -2.18 3.75 17.51
CA LEU A 17 -2.18 2.55 16.67
C LEU A 17 -0.78 2.09 16.31
N ARG A 18 0.13 3.02 15.98
CA ARG A 18 1.54 2.70 15.73
C ARG A 18 2.18 2.05 16.95
N ALA A 19 1.96 2.63 18.13
CA ALA A 19 2.51 2.10 19.38
C ALA A 19 2.00 0.67 19.65
N GLU A 20 0.71 0.39 19.45
CA GLU A 20 0.15 -0.96 19.56
C GLU A 20 0.82 -1.96 18.60
N VAL A 21 1.11 -1.54 17.37
CA VAL A 21 1.81 -2.37 16.39
C VAL A 21 3.27 -2.61 16.81
N GLU A 22 3.98 -1.59 17.29
CA GLU A 22 5.38 -1.68 17.74
C GLU A 22 5.55 -2.54 19.01
N LYS A 23 4.49 -2.72 19.82
CA LYS A 23 4.50 -3.70 20.94
C LYS A 23 4.69 -5.13 20.43
N VAL A 24 4.19 -5.43 19.23
CA VAL A 24 4.18 -6.77 18.67
C VAL A 24 5.33 -6.94 17.66
N ILE A 25 5.50 -6.00 16.75
CA ILE A 25 6.52 -6.02 15.70
C ILE A 25 7.80 -5.36 16.18
N VAL A 26 8.91 -6.08 16.06
CA VAL A 26 10.24 -5.60 16.39
C VAL A 26 10.94 -5.14 15.11
N GLY A 27 11.56 -3.96 15.16
CA GLY A 27 12.14 -3.35 13.96
C GLY A 27 11.07 -2.86 12.98
N HIS A 28 11.50 -2.42 11.80
CA HIS A 28 10.59 -2.06 10.69
C HIS A 28 9.63 -0.89 10.95
N ARG A 29 9.95 0.05 11.84
CA ARG A 29 9.15 1.26 12.10
C ARG A 29 8.74 2.00 10.82
N GLU A 30 9.65 2.10 9.85
CA GLU A 30 9.37 2.71 8.55
C GLU A 30 8.29 1.94 7.76
N ILE A 31 8.36 0.60 7.74
CA ILE A 31 7.34 -0.23 7.08
C ILE A 31 5.99 -0.08 7.78
N ILE A 32 5.98 -0.08 9.12
CA ILE A 32 4.76 0.15 9.90
C ILE A 32 4.15 1.50 9.52
N ASN A 33 4.96 2.57 9.52
CA ASN A 33 4.51 3.91 9.13
C ASN A 33 3.96 3.93 7.70
N HIS A 34 4.66 3.36 6.72
CA HIS A 34 4.20 3.35 5.33
C HIS A 34 2.94 2.50 5.11
N VAL A 35 2.77 1.39 5.85
CA VAL A 35 1.54 0.59 5.83
C VAL A 35 0.36 1.40 6.40
N LEU A 36 0.56 2.06 7.54
CA LEU A 36 -0.45 2.94 8.13
C LEU A 36 -0.80 4.09 7.18
N ILE A 37 0.21 4.74 6.59
CA ILE A 37 0.02 5.80 5.59
C ILE A 37 -0.81 5.27 4.42
N GLY A 38 -0.47 4.09 3.87
CA GLY A 38 -1.20 3.51 2.75
C GLY A 38 -2.66 3.21 3.08
N MET A 39 -2.92 2.67 4.27
CA MET A 39 -4.27 2.37 4.76
C MET A 39 -5.11 3.65 4.95
N PHE A 40 -4.55 4.68 5.59
CA PHE A 40 -5.25 5.95 5.80
C PHE A 40 -5.36 6.79 4.52
N ALA A 41 -4.47 6.60 3.55
CA ALA A 41 -4.61 7.18 2.21
C ALA A 41 -5.74 6.51 1.38
N GLY A 42 -6.30 5.39 1.87
CA GLY A 42 -7.34 4.65 1.17
C GLY A 42 -6.82 3.73 0.07
N GLY A 43 -5.53 3.39 0.12
CA GLY A 43 -4.89 2.54 -0.87
C GLY A 43 -4.52 1.15 -0.34
N HIS A 44 -4.09 0.28 -1.26
CA HIS A 44 -3.58 -1.05 -0.95
C HIS A 44 -2.05 -1.05 -0.98
N VAL A 45 -1.42 -1.96 -0.23
CA VAL A 45 0.05 -2.00 -0.10
C VAL A 45 0.59 -3.37 -0.53
N LEU A 46 1.67 -3.35 -1.29
CA LEU A 46 2.41 -4.54 -1.69
C LEU A 46 3.72 -4.62 -0.89
N LEU A 47 3.90 -5.71 -0.13
CA LEU A 47 5.11 -5.98 0.66
C LEU A 47 5.98 -7.02 -0.03
N GLU A 48 7.10 -6.55 -0.58
CA GLU A 48 8.15 -7.39 -1.13
C GLU A 48 9.18 -7.71 -0.03
N GLY A 49 9.47 -8.99 0.19
CA GLY A 49 10.51 -9.39 1.14
C GLY A 49 10.41 -10.86 1.50
N VAL A 50 11.43 -11.38 2.16
CA VAL A 50 11.51 -12.82 2.49
C VAL A 50 10.43 -13.25 3.49
N PRO A 51 10.06 -14.55 3.49
CA PRO A 51 9.17 -15.12 4.50
C PRO A 51 9.71 -14.95 5.92
N GLY A 52 8.81 -14.96 6.91
CA GLY A 52 9.19 -14.97 8.33
C GLY A 52 9.47 -13.60 8.95
N LEU A 53 9.33 -12.48 8.22
CA LEU A 53 9.56 -11.12 8.73
C LEU A 53 8.35 -10.50 9.48
N GLY A 54 7.50 -11.33 10.10
CA GLY A 54 6.38 -10.83 10.91
C GLY A 54 5.24 -10.16 10.12
N LYS A 55 5.17 -10.30 8.78
CA LYS A 55 4.14 -9.66 7.93
C LYS A 55 2.71 -10.05 8.34
N THR A 56 2.47 -11.34 8.62
CA THR A 56 1.16 -11.83 9.09
C THR A 56 0.82 -11.29 10.47
N LEU A 57 1.82 -11.14 11.34
CA LEU A 57 1.62 -10.60 12.67
C LEU A 57 1.27 -9.11 12.61
N LEU A 58 1.96 -8.34 11.76
CA LEU A 58 1.73 -6.92 11.53
C LEU A 58 0.27 -6.64 11.18
N ILE A 59 -0.25 -7.36 10.17
CA ILE A 59 -1.59 -7.10 9.68
C ILE A 59 -2.68 -7.56 10.65
N LYS A 60 -2.42 -8.65 11.39
CA LYS A 60 -3.35 -9.16 12.40
C LYS A 60 -3.44 -8.16 13.56
N THR A 61 -2.31 -7.64 14.01
CA THR A 61 -2.25 -6.58 15.03
C THR A 61 -2.97 -5.31 14.58
N LEU A 62 -2.84 -4.91 13.31
CA LEU A 62 -3.61 -3.78 12.76
C LEU A 62 -5.12 -4.03 12.82
N ALA A 63 -5.59 -5.23 12.44
CA ALA A 63 -7.01 -5.56 12.49
C ALA A 63 -7.56 -5.58 13.93
N GLU A 64 -6.79 -6.12 14.87
CA GLU A 64 -7.14 -6.13 16.30
C GLU A 64 -7.22 -4.70 16.87
N GLY A 65 -6.23 -3.85 16.57
CA GLY A 65 -6.20 -2.46 17.02
C GLY A 65 -7.30 -1.56 16.42
N LEU A 66 -7.85 -1.94 15.26
CA LEU A 66 -8.89 -1.17 14.55
C LEU A 66 -10.32 -1.73 14.70
N GLU A 67 -10.49 -2.83 15.45
CA GLU A 67 -11.76 -3.55 15.55
C GLU A 67 -12.32 -3.93 14.16
N LEU A 68 -11.44 -4.38 13.27
CA LEU A 68 -11.77 -4.71 11.89
C LEU A 68 -11.73 -6.22 11.67
N SER A 69 -12.63 -6.72 10.83
CA SER A 69 -12.56 -8.14 10.44
C SER A 69 -11.31 -8.40 9.60
N PHE A 70 -10.64 -9.51 9.92
CA PHE A 70 -9.42 -9.94 9.27
C PHE A 70 -9.65 -11.22 8.48
N SER A 71 -9.04 -11.30 7.32
CA SER A 71 -8.98 -12.51 6.51
C SER A 71 -7.59 -12.69 5.90
N ARG A 72 -7.21 -13.94 5.70
CA ARG A 72 -5.94 -14.33 5.09
C ARG A 72 -6.20 -15.27 3.93
N ILE A 73 -5.61 -14.96 2.78
CA ILE A 73 -5.59 -15.83 1.61
C ILE A 73 -4.13 -16.13 1.32
N GLN A 74 -3.80 -17.42 1.32
CA GLN A 74 -2.54 -17.91 0.81
C GLN A 74 -2.73 -18.18 -0.68
N PHE A 75 -1.99 -17.49 -1.53
CA PHE A 75 -2.05 -17.73 -2.96
C PHE A 75 -1.23 -18.98 -3.30
N THR A 76 -1.88 -19.91 -3.99
CA THR A 76 -1.31 -21.17 -4.46
C THR A 76 -1.69 -21.39 -5.94
N PRO A 77 -0.95 -22.23 -6.68
CA PRO A 77 -1.22 -22.45 -8.11
C PRO A 77 -2.62 -22.99 -8.42
N ASP A 78 -3.23 -23.70 -7.47
CA ASP A 78 -4.55 -24.33 -7.55
C ASP A 78 -5.69 -23.42 -7.07
N LEU A 79 -5.40 -22.27 -6.46
CA LEU A 79 -6.41 -21.34 -5.97
C LEU A 79 -7.26 -20.80 -7.12
N MET A 80 -8.58 -20.94 -7.02
CA MET A 80 -9.51 -20.45 -8.03
C MET A 80 -10.07 -19.07 -7.66
N PRO A 81 -10.53 -18.25 -8.64
CA PRO A 81 -11.22 -17.00 -8.36
C PRO A 81 -12.38 -17.13 -7.36
N ALA A 82 -13.15 -18.22 -7.46
CA ALA A 82 -14.30 -18.50 -6.59
C ALA A 82 -13.89 -18.69 -5.12
N ASP A 83 -12.68 -19.17 -4.85
CA ASP A 83 -12.15 -19.35 -3.49
C ASP A 83 -11.80 -18.01 -2.83
N ILE A 84 -11.67 -16.93 -3.63
CA ILE A 84 -11.42 -15.57 -3.15
C ILE A 84 -12.74 -14.80 -3.00
N ILE A 85 -13.53 -14.77 -4.08
CA ILE A 85 -14.74 -13.94 -4.17
C ILE A 85 -15.98 -14.61 -3.57
N GLY A 86 -15.95 -15.94 -3.39
CA GLY A 86 -17.11 -16.72 -2.97
C GLY A 86 -17.85 -17.37 -4.13
N THR A 87 -18.79 -18.25 -3.79
CA THR A 87 -19.56 -19.05 -4.75
C THR A 87 -21.00 -19.24 -4.29
N ASN A 88 -21.89 -19.59 -5.22
CA ASN A 88 -23.26 -19.99 -4.88
C ASN A 88 -23.29 -21.50 -4.61
N ILE A 89 -23.66 -21.87 -3.39
CA ILE A 89 -23.89 -23.26 -3.00
C ILE A 89 -25.38 -23.57 -3.00
N ILE A 90 -25.73 -24.84 -3.19
CA ILE A 90 -27.12 -25.29 -3.06
C ILE A 90 -27.32 -25.70 -1.61
N VAL A 91 -28.28 -25.06 -0.95
CA VAL A 91 -28.67 -25.35 0.43
C VAL A 91 -30.09 -25.90 0.42
N GLU A 92 -30.31 -26.92 1.24
CA GLU A 92 -31.61 -27.53 1.46
C GLU A 92 -32.22 -26.94 2.74
N ASP A 93 -33.44 -26.42 2.64
CA ASP A 93 -34.15 -25.93 3.82
C ASP A 93 -34.74 -27.09 4.66
N ALA A 94 -35.32 -26.76 5.82
CA ALA A 94 -35.94 -27.76 6.70
C ALA A 94 -37.12 -28.51 6.06
N ASP A 95 -37.65 -28.01 4.94
CA ASP A 95 -38.76 -28.58 4.17
C ASP A 95 -38.28 -29.36 2.93
N GLY A 96 -36.96 -29.54 2.76
CA GLY A 96 -36.36 -30.29 1.64
C GLY A 96 -36.25 -29.51 0.32
N ARG A 97 -36.50 -28.20 0.31
CA ARG A 97 -36.38 -27.37 -0.90
C ARG A 97 -34.96 -26.89 -1.09
N LYS A 98 -34.44 -27.10 -2.31
CA LYS A 98 -33.12 -26.64 -2.72
C LYS A 98 -33.18 -25.20 -3.22
N HIS A 99 -32.37 -24.32 -2.66
CA HIS A 99 -32.18 -22.95 -3.14
C HIS A 99 -30.69 -22.61 -3.21
N PHE A 100 -30.33 -21.66 -4.08
CA PHE A 100 -28.96 -21.15 -4.16
C PHE A 100 -28.72 -20.14 -3.05
N GLN A 101 -27.70 -20.37 -2.22
CA GLN A 101 -27.22 -19.44 -1.20
C GLN A 101 -25.80 -19.01 -1.56
N PHE A 102 -25.54 -17.70 -1.51
CA PHE A 102 -24.20 -17.18 -1.72
C PHE A 102 -23.35 -17.39 -0.46
N GLN A 103 -22.25 -18.11 -0.60
CA GLN A 103 -21.22 -18.24 0.41
C GLN A 103 -20.14 -17.19 0.14
N GLN A 104 -19.99 -16.23 1.07
CA GLN A 104 -18.99 -15.18 0.98
C GLN A 104 -17.59 -15.77 0.99
N GLY A 105 -16.75 -15.33 0.05
CA GLY A 105 -15.34 -15.65 0.05
C GLY A 105 -14.55 -14.82 1.08
N PRO A 106 -13.28 -15.15 1.31
CA PRO A 106 -12.39 -14.46 2.23
C PRO A 106 -12.16 -12.98 1.90
N ILE A 107 -12.49 -12.51 0.69
CA ILE A 107 -12.38 -11.09 0.33
C ILE A 107 -13.36 -10.19 1.11
N PHE A 108 -14.43 -10.73 1.69
CA PHE A 108 -15.43 -9.98 2.48
C PHE A 108 -14.95 -9.66 3.92
N ALA A 109 -13.71 -9.21 4.05
CA ALA A 109 -13.13 -8.72 5.29
C ALA A 109 -12.64 -7.28 5.12
N HIS A 110 -12.58 -6.51 6.22
CA HIS A 110 -12.07 -5.14 6.19
C HIS A 110 -10.57 -5.10 5.91
N ILE A 111 -9.81 -6.03 6.49
CA ILE A 111 -8.38 -6.19 6.28
C ILE A 111 -8.11 -7.58 5.71
N LEU A 112 -7.45 -7.61 4.55
CA LEU A 112 -7.09 -8.81 3.85
C LEU A 112 -5.57 -8.92 3.68
N LEU A 113 -5.01 -10.04 4.14
CA LEU A 113 -3.65 -10.46 3.80
C LEU A 113 -3.69 -11.38 2.58
N ALA A 114 -3.09 -10.95 1.47
CA ALA A 114 -2.92 -11.76 0.28
C ALA A 114 -1.46 -12.23 0.20
N ASP A 115 -1.18 -13.38 0.80
CA ASP A 115 0.18 -13.91 0.86
C ASP A 115 0.61 -14.54 -0.47
N GLU A 116 1.81 -14.18 -0.92
CA GLU A 116 2.46 -14.74 -2.13
C GLU A 116 1.61 -14.62 -3.39
N ILE A 117 1.05 -13.43 -3.63
CA ILE A 117 0.11 -13.17 -4.75
C ILE A 117 0.65 -13.63 -6.11
N ASN A 118 1.98 -13.67 -6.28
CA ASN A 118 2.66 -14.15 -7.47
C ASN A 118 2.62 -15.68 -7.65
N ARG A 119 2.06 -16.48 -6.73
CA ARG A 119 1.96 -17.95 -6.88
C ARG A 119 0.66 -18.43 -7.51
N ALA A 120 -0.38 -17.60 -7.57
CA ALA A 120 -1.62 -17.97 -8.25
C ALA A 120 -1.64 -17.53 -9.71
N THR A 121 -2.49 -18.16 -10.50
CA THR A 121 -2.66 -17.83 -11.91
C THR A 121 -3.13 -16.37 -12.12
N PRO A 122 -2.84 -15.75 -13.29
CA PRO A 122 -3.29 -14.39 -13.59
C PRO A 122 -4.80 -14.17 -13.45
N LYS A 123 -5.62 -15.21 -13.69
CA LYS A 123 -7.08 -15.13 -13.53
C LYS A 123 -7.49 -14.99 -12.06
N THR A 124 -6.82 -15.74 -11.17
CA THR A 124 -7.04 -15.68 -9.73
C THR A 124 -6.54 -14.36 -9.14
N GLN A 125 -5.36 -13.89 -9.56
CA GLN A 125 -4.86 -12.55 -9.21
C GLN A 125 -5.86 -11.45 -9.60
N SER A 126 -6.40 -11.52 -10.82
CA SER A 126 -7.35 -10.53 -11.33
C SER A 126 -8.61 -10.42 -10.49
N ALA A 127 -9.11 -11.52 -9.92
CA ALA A 127 -10.30 -11.53 -9.08
C ALA A 127 -10.13 -10.69 -7.80
N LEU A 128 -8.96 -10.78 -7.15
CA LEU A 128 -8.63 -9.93 -6.01
C LEU A 128 -8.47 -8.46 -6.43
N LEU A 129 -7.76 -8.22 -7.53
CA LEU A 129 -7.42 -6.87 -8.01
C LEU A 129 -8.63 -6.10 -8.53
N GLU A 130 -9.63 -6.82 -9.06
CA GLU A 130 -10.95 -6.26 -9.39
C GLU A 130 -11.67 -5.81 -8.12
N GLY A 131 -11.73 -6.66 -7.09
CA GLY A 131 -12.33 -6.30 -5.80
C GLY A 131 -11.64 -5.09 -5.14
N MET A 132 -10.32 -4.98 -5.26
CA MET A 132 -9.55 -3.81 -4.82
C MET A 132 -9.96 -2.52 -5.56
N GLN A 133 -10.22 -2.61 -6.86
CA GLN A 133 -10.48 -1.43 -7.68
C GLN A 133 -11.94 -0.97 -7.62
N GLU A 134 -12.87 -1.92 -7.59
CA GLU A 134 -14.31 -1.66 -7.64
C GLU A 134 -14.96 -1.58 -6.25
N ALA A 135 -14.23 -1.91 -5.19
CA ALA A 135 -14.74 -2.03 -3.82
C ALA A 135 -15.98 -2.95 -3.72
N GLY A 136 -16.05 -3.95 -4.60
CA GLY A 136 -17.17 -4.87 -4.76
C GLY A 136 -16.79 -6.03 -5.67
N VAL A 137 -17.56 -7.11 -5.59
CA VAL A 137 -17.41 -8.28 -6.48
C VAL A 137 -18.75 -8.67 -7.08
N THR A 138 -18.73 -9.20 -8.30
CA THR A 138 -19.95 -9.69 -8.98
C THR A 138 -19.91 -11.21 -9.09
N VAL A 139 -20.88 -11.88 -8.47
CA VAL A 139 -20.98 -13.35 -8.52
C VAL A 139 -22.38 -13.75 -8.97
N GLY A 140 -22.46 -14.56 -10.04
CA GLY A 140 -23.73 -15.01 -10.59
C GLY A 140 -24.64 -13.88 -11.08
N GLY A 141 -24.06 -12.78 -11.58
CA GLY A 141 -24.80 -11.60 -12.05
C GLY A 141 -25.25 -10.64 -10.96
N VAL A 142 -24.96 -10.91 -9.68
CA VAL A 142 -25.29 -10.02 -8.55
C VAL A 142 -24.03 -9.33 -8.05
N SER A 143 -24.02 -8.00 -8.09
CA SER A 143 -22.96 -7.18 -7.51
C SER A 143 -23.10 -7.08 -5.99
N ARG A 144 -21.98 -7.22 -5.29
CA ARG A 144 -21.91 -7.27 -3.82
C ARG A 144 -20.80 -6.34 -3.34
N PRO A 145 -21.12 -5.31 -2.54
CA PRO A 145 -20.10 -4.39 -2.02
C PRO A 145 -19.20 -5.08 -0.99
N LEU A 146 -17.94 -4.66 -0.94
CA LEU A 146 -17.00 -5.07 0.10
C LEU A 146 -17.16 -4.19 1.36
N PRO A 147 -16.76 -4.68 2.55
CA PRO A 147 -16.80 -3.88 3.78
C PRO A 147 -15.95 -2.61 3.68
N ALA A 148 -16.38 -1.52 4.33
CA ALA A 148 -15.64 -0.26 4.37
C ALA A 148 -15.16 0.05 5.81
N PRO A 149 -13.87 0.32 6.04
CA PRO A 149 -12.79 0.36 5.06
C PRO A 149 -12.40 -1.04 4.55
N PHE A 150 -12.06 -1.12 3.26
CA PHE A 150 -11.41 -2.28 2.65
C PHE A 150 -9.92 -1.96 2.46
N PHE A 151 -9.05 -2.82 2.99
CA PHE A 151 -7.61 -2.69 2.91
C PHE A 151 -6.98 -4.05 2.57
N VAL A 152 -6.05 -4.05 1.62
CA VAL A 152 -5.34 -5.25 1.18
C VAL A 152 -3.86 -5.00 1.35
N LEU A 153 -3.22 -5.91 2.08
CA LEU A 153 -1.78 -6.04 2.13
C LEU A 153 -1.41 -7.30 1.35
N ALA A 154 -0.85 -7.14 0.16
CA ALA A 154 -0.37 -8.26 -0.63
C ALA A 154 1.12 -8.49 -0.33
N THR A 155 1.59 -9.73 -0.38
CA THR A 155 3.01 -10.05 -0.22
C THR A 155 3.55 -10.74 -1.46
N GLN A 156 4.82 -10.48 -1.76
CA GLN A 156 5.59 -11.17 -2.80
C GLN A 156 6.92 -11.62 -2.22
N ASN A 157 7.29 -12.86 -2.51
CA ASN A 157 8.60 -13.41 -2.20
C ASN A 157 9.50 -13.26 -3.43
N PRO A 158 10.58 -12.47 -3.37
CA PRO A 158 11.44 -12.22 -4.53
C PRO A 158 12.39 -13.40 -4.84
N ILE A 159 12.55 -14.37 -3.93
CA ILE A 159 13.52 -15.47 -4.08
C ILE A 159 12.94 -16.65 -4.88
N GLU A 160 11.65 -16.93 -4.71
CA GLU A 160 10.99 -18.04 -5.38
C GLU A 160 10.60 -17.63 -6.81
N MET A 161 11.39 -18.09 -7.78
CA MET A 161 11.15 -17.84 -9.21
C MET A 161 10.34 -18.97 -9.86
N GLU A 162 10.44 -20.20 -9.35
CA GLU A 162 9.79 -21.38 -9.93
C GLU A 162 8.29 -21.44 -9.58
N GLY A 163 7.45 -21.66 -10.59
CA GLY A 163 6.00 -21.75 -10.40
C GLY A 163 5.33 -20.43 -10.03
N THR A 164 5.97 -19.29 -10.35
CA THR A 164 5.41 -17.96 -10.10
C THR A 164 4.93 -17.27 -11.39
N TYR A 165 3.89 -16.46 -11.24
CA TYR A 165 3.29 -15.59 -12.23
C TYR A 165 3.49 -14.15 -11.76
N PRO A 166 4.45 -13.39 -12.34
CA PRO A 166 4.64 -12.00 -11.94
C PRO A 166 3.37 -11.20 -12.22
N LEU A 167 3.07 -10.26 -11.32
CA LEU A 167 1.98 -9.32 -11.56
C LEU A 167 2.37 -8.42 -12.74
N PRO A 168 1.53 -8.32 -13.79
CA PRO A 168 1.74 -7.34 -14.84
C PRO A 168 1.84 -5.92 -14.27
N GLU A 169 2.55 -5.04 -14.96
CA GLU A 169 2.82 -3.66 -14.54
C GLU A 169 1.51 -2.89 -14.30
N ALA A 170 0.51 -3.11 -15.18
CA ALA A 170 -0.82 -2.54 -15.04
C ALA A 170 -1.53 -2.99 -13.74
N GLN A 171 -1.24 -4.20 -13.25
CA GLN A 171 -1.78 -4.71 -11.99
C GLN A 171 -1.02 -4.15 -10.79
N LEU A 172 0.31 -4.06 -10.87
CA LEU A 172 1.12 -3.41 -9.84
C LEU A 172 0.70 -1.96 -9.61
N ASP A 173 0.36 -1.22 -10.67
CA ASP A 173 -0.06 0.18 -10.59
C ASP A 173 -1.33 0.42 -9.72
N ARG A 174 -2.10 -0.64 -9.43
CA ARG A 174 -3.26 -0.58 -8.52
C ARG A 174 -2.88 -0.48 -7.05
N PHE A 175 -1.65 -0.88 -6.67
CA PHE A 175 -1.15 -0.72 -5.31
C PHE A 175 -0.67 0.71 -5.09
N LEU A 176 -1.09 1.32 -3.98
CA LEU A 176 -0.65 2.67 -3.63
C LEU A 176 0.87 2.68 -3.41
N PHE A 177 1.36 1.74 -2.60
CA PHE A 177 2.78 1.58 -2.31
C PHE A 177 3.27 0.16 -2.58
N LYS A 178 4.51 0.05 -3.07
CA LYS A 178 5.34 -1.15 -2.96
C LYS A 178 6.42 -0.89 -1.93
N LEU A 179 6.43 -1.68 -0.86
CA LEU A 179 7.37 -1.56 0.25
C LEU A 179 8.34 -2.74 0.23
N ARG A 180 9.64 -2.45 0.25
CA ARG A 180 10.70 -3.47 0.36
C ARG A 180 11.06 -3.66 1.82
N VAL A 181 10.87 -4.87 2.34
CA VAL A 181 11.24 -5.21 3.72
C VAL A 181 12.69 -5.71 3.72
N ARG A 182 13.59 -4.94 4.36
CA ARG A 182 14.97 -5.36 4.58
C ARG A 182 15.05 -6.50 5.59
N TYR A 183 16.16 -7.23 5.58
CA TYR A 183 16.47 -8.15 6.67
C TYR A 183 16.71 -7.35 7.97
N PRO A 184 16.26 -7.83 9.15
CA PRO A 184 16.50 -7.15 10.41
C PRO A 184 18.00 -7.04 10.69
N ALA A 185 18.40 -5.95 11.34
CA ALA A 185 19.74 -5.80 11.91
C ALA A 185 19.93 -6.80 13.06
N LEU A 186 21.17 -7.00 13.51
CA LEU A 186 21.49 -7.97 14.56
C LEU A 186 20.72 -7.68 15.85
N GLU A 187 20.60 -6.41 16.24
CA GLU A 187 19.88 -5.98 17.44
C GLU A 187 18.38 -6.21 17.31
N GLU A 188 17.81 -5.93 16.13
CA GLU A 188 16.41 -6.20 15.81
C GLU A 188 16.15 -7.72 15.85
N LEU A 189 17.06 -8.52 15.29
CA LEU A 189 16.96 -9.98 15.28
C LEU A 189 17.05 -10.57 16.69
N ASN A 190 17.96 -10.08 17.53
CA ASN A 190 18.04 -10.50 18.94
C ASN A 190 16.74 -10.19 19.67
N ALA A 191 16.18 -9.00 19.48
CA ALA A 191 14.90 -8.63 20.08
C ALA A 191 13.72 -9.46 19.52
N ILE A 192 13.75 -9.87 18.25
CA ILE A 192 12.78 -10.83 17.68
C ILE A 192 12.92 -12.18 18.38
N ILE A 193 14.14 -12.70 18.55
CA ILE A 193 14.41 -13.98 19.23
C ILE A 193 13.88 -13.91 20.67
N ASP A 194 14.25 -12.88 21.42
CA ASP A 194 13.82 -12.72 22.82
C ASP A 194 12.29 -12.67 22.92
N ARG A 195 11.63 -11.88 22.06
CA ARG A 195 10.18 -11.68 22.13
C ARG A 195 9.38 -12.90 21.68
N THR A 196 9.89 -13.66 20.71
CA THR A 196 9.19 -14.85 20.16
C THR A 196 9.46 -16.13 20.95
N THR A 197 10.54 -16.18 21.73
CA THR A 197 10.91 -17.35 22.55
C THR A 197 10.47 -17.24 24.01
N GLN A 198 10.03 -16.07 24.47
CA GLN A 198 9.46 -15.89 25.80
C GLN A 198 7.96 -16.20 25.81
N ALA A 199 7.47 -16.80 26.90
CA ALA A 199 6.07 -17.22 27.06
C ALA A 199 5.06 -16.06 27.28
N ARG A 200 5.42 -14.82 26.94
CA ARG A 200 4.58 -13.64 27.21
C ARG A 200 3.76 -13.29 25.97
N ALA A 201 2.46 -13.56 26.03
CA ALA A 201 1.52 -13.05 25.02
C ALA A 201 1.41 -11.52 25.14
N VAL A 202 1.66 -10.82 24.04
CA VAL A 202 1.40 -9.38 23.93
C VAL A 202 -0.06 -9.20 23.55
N THR A 203 -0.82 -8.47 24.36
CA THR A 203 -2.20 -8.07 24.05
C THR A 203 -2.19 -6.73 23.34
N VAL A 204 -2.97 -6.65 22.27
CA VAL A 204 -3.16 -5.43 21.46
C VAL A 204 -4.44 -4.77 21.93
N ASP A 205 -4.35 -3.51 22.34
CA ASP A 205 -5.52 -2.75 22.75
C ASP A 205 -6.25 -2.16 21.53
N ARG A 206 -7.58 -2.06 21.61
CA ARG A 206 -8.39 -1.43 20.56
C ARG A 206 -8.20 0.09 20.62
N VAL A 207 -7.80 0.69 19.51
CA VAL A 207 -7.51 2.12 19.40
C VAL A 207 -8.67 2.88 18.77
N MET A 208 -9.24 2.35 17.69
CA MET A 208 -10.36 3.00 16.97
C MET A 208 -11.20 1.98 16.20
N SER A 209 -12.34 2.43 15.67
CA SER A 209 -13.23 1.61 14.83
C SER A 209 -13.11 1.94 13.34
N GLY A 210 -13.64 1.07 12.48
CA GLY A 210 -13.71 1.32 11.02
C GLY A 210 -14.40 2.62 10.63
N ALA A 211 -15.46 3.02 11.34
CA ALA A 211 -16.14 4.30 11.09
C ALA A 211 -15.21 5.50 11.33
N LYS A 212 -14.36 5.42 12.37
CA LYS A 212 -13.36 6.45 12.67
C LYS A 212 -12.26 6.48 11.61
N VAL A 213 -11.82 5.32 11.10
CA VAL A 213 -10.90 5.25 9.95
C VAL A 213 -11.48 5.95 8.72
N MET A 214 -12.76 5.75 8.41
CA MET A 214 -13.42 6.42 7.29
C MET A 214 -13.50 7.95 7.48
N ALA A 215 -13.85 8.41 8.68
CA ALA A 215 -13.86 9.84 8.99
C ALA A 215 -12.47 10.50 8.85
N PHE A 216 -11.41 9.77 9.19
CA PHE A 216 -10.04 10.24 8.96
C PHE A 216 -9.65 10.27 7.49
N ARG A 217 -10.05 9.28 6.68
CA ARG A 217 -9.85 9.30 5.22
C ARG A 217 -10.48 10.54 4.59
N GLU A 218 -11.64 10.98 5.08
CA GLU A 218 -12.27 12.24 4.65
C GLU A 218 -11.45 13.47 5.07
N LEU A 219 -11.03 13.54 6.34
CA LEU A 219 -10.17 14.62 6.84
C LEU A 219 -8.88 14.75 6.03
N ILE A 220 -8.24 13.64 5.68
CA ILE A 220 -7.01 13.62 4.88
C ILE A 220 -7.23 14.26 3.51
N ARG A 221 -8.39 14.08 2.88
CA ARG A 221 -8.69 14.70 1.58
C ARG A 221 -8.82 16.21 1.68
N GLU A 222 -9.27 16.73 2.83
CA GLU A 222 -9.41 18.16 3.10
C GLU A 222 -8.06 18.90 3.26
N VAL A 223 -6.95 18.17 3.49
CA VAL A 223 -5.63 18.78 3.66
C VAL A 223 -5.23 19.55 2.40
N PRO A 224 -4.93 20.87 2.50
CA PRO A 224 -4.53 21.67 1.35
C PRO A 224 -3.13 21.28 0.86
N ILE A 225 -2.93 21.38 -0.45
CA ILE A 225 -1.62 21.29 -1.09
C ILE A 225 -1.30 22.63 -1.75
N ALA A 226 -0.17 23.22 -1.37
CA ALA A 226 0.28 24.47 -2.00
C ALA A 226 0.59 24.22 -3.48
N ALA A 227 0.34 25.22 -4.34
CA ALA A 227 0.53 25.09 -5.78
C ALA A 227 1.92 24.54 -6.13
N HIS A 228 2.98 25.11 -5.53
CA HIS A 228 4.34 24.65 -5.79
C HIS A 228 4.64 23.20 -5.41
N VAL A 229 4.01 22.67 -4.36
CA VAL A 229 4.18 21.26 -3.94
C VAL A 229 3.44 20.35 -4.92
N ARG A 230 2.23 20.73 -5.33
CA ARG A 230 1.48 20.01 -6.36
C ARG A 230 2.23 20.00 -7.69
N ASP A 231 2.76 21.15 -8.10
CA ASP A 231 3.48 21.29 -9.36
C ASP A 231 4.76 20.43 -9.32
N LEU A 232 5.49 20.41 -8.20
CA LEU A 232 6.61 19.49 -8.00
C LEU A 232 6.19 18.02 -8.10
N ALA A 233 5.08 17.62 -7.48
CA ALA A 233 4.58 16.25 -7.60
C ALA A 233 4.31 15.88 -9.07
N SER A 234 3.71 16.80 -9.85
CA SER A 234 3.53 16.62 -11.29
C SER A 234 4.87 16.54 -12.04
N THR A 235 5.83 17.41 -11.73
CA THR A 235 7.16 17.40 -12.34
C THR A 235 7.90 16.09 -12.05
N ILE A 236 7.83 15.55 -10.83
CA ILE A 236 8.42 14.26 -10.47
C ILE A 236 7.88 13.16 -11.39
N ILE A 237 6.56 13.09 -11.59
CA ILE A 237 5.94 12.09 -12.47
C ILE A 237 6.39 12.29 -13.91
N MET A 238 6.31 13.52 -14.43
CA MET A 238 6.73 13.82 -15.80
C MET A 238 8.21 13.48 -16.03
N ALA A 239 9.07 13.72 -15.04
CA ALA A 239 10.50 13.41 -15.07
C ALA A 239 10.79 11.90 -15.11
N THR A 240 9.83 11.03 -14.76
CA THR A 240 9.99 9.58 -14.98
C THR A 240 9.83 9.18 -16.45
N HIS A 241 9.24 10.03 -17.31
CA HIS A 241 9.00 9.68 -18.71
C HIS A 241 10.20 10.05 -19.59
N PRO A 242 10.83 9.08 -20.29
CA PRO A 242 12.07 9.32 -21.04
C PRO A 242 11.89 10.27 -22.25
N LEU A 243 10.66 10.42 -22.76
CA LEU A 243 10.36 11.27 -23.91
C LEU A 243 9.94 12.69 -23.53
N TRP A 244 9.83 13.00 -22.24
CA TRP A 244 9.47 14.34 -21.80
C TRP A 244 10.65 15.31 -22.03
N GLU A 245 10.36 16.53 -22.50
CA GLU A 245 11.37 17.51 -22.90
C GLU A 245 12.40 17.81 -21.80
N HIS A 246 11.94 17.84 -20.54
CA HIS A 246 12.78 18.10 -19.38
C HIS A 246 13.11 16.83 -18.57
N ALA A 247 12.99 15.64 -19.18
CA ALA A 247 13.37 14.39 -18.52
C ALA A 247 14.87 14.39 -18.20
N PRO A 248 15.27 14.01 -16.98
CA PRO A 248 16.67 13.86 -16.61
C PRO A 248 17.33 12.73 -17.40
N ASP A 249 18.66 12.83 -17.59
CA ASP A 249 19.42 11.86 -18.39
C ASP A 249 19.27 10.43 -17.90
N VAL A 250 19.18 10.25 -16.59
CA VAL A 250 19.00 8.93 -15.96
C VAL A 250 17.66 8.29 -16.37
N ALA A 251 16.60 9.08 -16.50
CA ALA A 251 15.31 8.60 -16.97
C ALA A 251 15.36 8.28 -18.47
N ARG A 252 15.96 9.15 -19.29
CA ARG A 252 16.15 8.93 -20.73
C ARG A 252 16.93 7.65 -21.03
N ARG A 253 17.96 7.40 -20.23
CA ARG A 253 18.88 6.28 -20.41
C ARG A 253 18.28 4.96 -19.95
N PHE A 254 17.62 4.93 -18.79
CA PHE A 254 17.26 3.66 -18.15
C PHE A 254 15.76 3.35 -18.11
N VAL A 255 14.89 4.32 -18.35
CA VAL A 255 13.43 4.11 -18.25
C VAL A 255 12.85 3.81 -19.62
N ARG A 256 12.05 2.74 -19.70
CA ARG A 256 11.19 2.41 -20.85
C ARG A 256 9.83 3.08 -20.74
N TYR A 257 9.20 2.98 -19.57
CA TYR A 257 7.91 3.60 -19.28
C TYR A 257 7.91 4.23 -17.89
N GLY A 258 7.53 5.52 -17.84
CA GLY A 258 7.40 6.28 -16.61
C GLY A 258 6.12 5.97 -15.83
N ALA A 259 6.00 6.57 -14.66
CA ALA A 259 4.90 6.36 -13.73
C ALA A 259 3.56 6.89 -14.26
N SER A 260 2.46 6.18 -13.96
CA SER A 260 1.12 6.61 -14.35
C SER A 260 0.61 7.80 -13.48
N PRO A 261 -0.52 8.43 -13.84
CA PRO A 261 -1.19 9.42 -12.99
C PRO A 261 -1.53 8.90 -11.57
N ARG A 262 -1.65 7.57 -11.39
CA ARG A 262 -1.82 6.98 -10.05
C ARG A 262 -0.59 7.17 -9.18
N GLY A 263 0.60 7.27 -9.77
CA GLY A 263 1.82 7.65 -9.06
C GLY A 263 1.71 9.04 -8.42
N ALA A 264 1.17 10.02 -9.15
CA ALA A 264 0.93 11.37 -8.61
C ALA A 264 -0.07 11.32 -7.43
N GLN A 265 -1.15 10.55 -7.60
CA GLN A 265 -2.18 10.39 -6.57
C GLN A 265 -1.61 9.72 -5.32
N ALA A 266 -0.80 8.66 -5.49
CA ALA A 266 -0.16 7.95 -4.40
C ALA A 266 0.79 8.84 -3.61
N LEU A 267 1.63 9.61 -4.32
CA LEU A 267 2.51 10.61 -3.73
C LEU A 267 1.73 11.64 -2.90
N VAL A 268 0.74 12.30 -3.50
CA VAL A 268 0.01 13.38 -2.84
C VAL A 268 -0.83 12.88 -1.67
N LEU A 269 -1.56 11.77 -1.84
CA LEU A 269 -2.39 11.22 -0.76
C LEU A 269 -1.52 10.74 0.40
N GLY A 270 -0.43 10.01 0.12
CA GLY A 270 0.50 9.60 1.17
C GLY A 270 1.11 10.80 1.89
N ALA A 271 1.50 11.85 1.14
CA ALA A 271 2.10 13.05 1.71
C ALA A 271 1.14 13.83 2.61
N LYS A 272 -0.16 13.86 2.27
CA LYS A 272 -1.21 14.42 3.14
C LYS A 272 -1.34 13.64 4.45
N VAL A 273 -1.31 12.31 4.39
CA VAL A 273 -1.37 11.48 5.60
C VAL A 273 -0.14 11.70 6.47
N ARG A 274 1.06 11.71 5.88
CA ARG A 274 2.31 11.97 6.60
C ARG A 274 2.31 13.33 7.29
N ALA A 275 1.94 14.38 6.55
CA ALA A 275 1.85 15.73 7.10
C ALA A 275 0.90 15.78 8.30
N LEU A 276 -0.31 15.21 8.18
CA LEU A 276 -1.25 15.16 9.28
C LEU A 276 -0.76 14.31 10.45
N ALA A 277 -0.07 13.20 10.20
CA ALA A 277 0.42 12.32 11.26
C ALA A 277 1.51 13.02 12.10
N GLU A 278 2.24 13.95 11.49
CA GLU A 278 3.19 14.83 12.16
C GLU A 278 2.53 16.10 12.76
N GLY A 279 1.20 16.22 12.71
CA GLY A 279 0.45 17.36 13.21
C GLY A 279 0.52 18.62 12.34
N ARG A 280 1.03 18.50 11.10
CA ARG A 280 1.10 19.60 10.14
C ARG A 280 -0.19 19.69 9.32
N PHE A 281 -0.65 20.92 9.08
CA PHE A 281 -1.90 21.20 8.34
C PHE A 281 -1.70 21.36 6.83
N ASN A 282 -0.46 21.22 6.34
CA ASN A 282 -0.11 21.37 4.94
C ASN A 282 1.00 20.38 4.53
N VAL A 283 0.95 19.99 3.26
CA VAL A 283 1.98 19.13 2.65
C VAL A 283 3.24 19.95 2.35
N SER A 284 4.39 19.37 2.64
CA SER A 284 5.72 19.91 2.33
C SER A 284 6.37 19.16 1.15
N VAL A 285 7.48 19.70 0.65
CA VAL A 285 8.30 19.00 -0.36
C VAL A 285 8.90 17.73 0.20
N ASP A 286 9.35 17.74 1.46
CA ASP A 286 9.97 16.59 2.12
C ASP A 286 9.01 15.39 2.21
N ASP A 287 7.70 15.65 2.37
CA ASP A 287 6.69 14.59 2.33
C ASP A 287 6.65 13.85 1.01
N LEU A 288 6.79 14.58 -0.11
CA LEU A 288 6.84 13.98 -1.45
C LEU A 288 8.12 13.19 -1.65
N LYS A 289 9.25 13.73 -1.18
CA LYS A 289 10.57 13.10 -1.33
C LYS A 289 10.61 11.75 -0.62
N GLU A 290 10.14 11.69 0.62
CA GLU A 290 10.16 10.42 1.35
C GLU A 290 9.25 9.36 0.70
N LEU A 291 8.07 9.77 0.24
CA LEU A 291 7.10 8.84 -0.31
C LEU A 291 7.33 8.52 -1.78
N ALA A 292 8.32 9.14 -2.43
CA ALA A 292 8.63 8.91 -3.84
C ALA A 292 9.02 7.46 -4.11
N ALA A 293 9.97 6.91 -3.36
CA ALA A 293 10.40 5.52 -3.57
C ALA A 293 9.23 4.53 -3.38
N PRO A 294 8.49 4.50 -2.25
CA PRO A 294 7.39 3.55 -2.07
C PRO A 294 6.24 3.76 -3.07
N ALA A 295 6.01 4.98 -3.54
CA ALA A 295 4.98 5.27 -4.55
C ALA A 295 5.42 4.93 -5.98
N LEU A 296 6.69 5.07 -6.35
CA LEU A 296 7.08 5.05 -7.77
C LEU A 296 7.86 3.80 -8.19
N ARG A 297 8.50 3.08 -7.27
CA ARG A 297 9.40 1.96 -7.61
C ARG A 297 8.75 0.84 -8.44
N HIS A 298 7.45 0.62 -8.31
CA HIS A 298 6.69 -0.37 -9.09
C HIS A 298 5.97 0.21 -10.30
N ARG A 299 6.14 1.51 -10.54
CA ARG A 299 5.52 2.26 -11.64
C ARG A 299 6.54 2.71 -12.69
N ILE A 300 7.83 2.56 -12.42
CA ILE A 300 8.91 2.86 -13.35
C ILE A 300 9.41 1.54 -13.93
N ILE A 301 9.28 1.40 -15.25
CA ILE A 301 9.68 0.19 -15.97
C ILE A 301 11.00 0.47 -16.66
N LEU A 302 12.03 -0.30 -16.29
CA LEU A 302 13.36 -0.17 -16.88
C LEU A 302 13.36 -0.66 -18.33
N ASN A 303 14.30 -0.15 -19.12
CA ASN A 303 14.64 -0.72 -20.42
C ASN A 303 15.70 -1.82 -20.25
N PHE A 304 16.06 -2.47 -21.36
CA PHE A 304 17.04 -3.56 -21.35
C PHE A 304 18.40 -3.14 -20.77
N GLU A 305 18.85 -1.90 -21.03
CA GLU A 305 20.11 -1.39 -20.48
C GLU A 305 20.02 -1.25 -18.96
N GLY A 306 18.94 -0.65 -18.44
CA GLY A 306 18.72 -0.52 -17.00
C GLY A 306 18.62 -1.86 -16.28
N GLU A 307 17.98 -2.86 -16.91
CA GLU A 307 17.94 -4.23 -16.37
C GLU A 307 19.32 -4.91 -16.41
N ALA A 308 20.05 -4.79 -17.52
CA ALA A 308 21.37 -5.40 -17.69
C ALA A 308 22.43 -4.81 -16.74
N GLU A 309 22.36 -3.50 -16.47
CA GLU A 309 23.24 -2.82 -15.51
C GLU A 309 22.79 -3.02 -14.04
N GLY A 310 21.62 -3.63 -13.81
CA GLY A 310 21.09 -3.84 -12.46
C GLY A 310 20.77 -2.53 -11.74
N VAL A 311 20.25 -1.53 -12.46
CA VAL A 311 19.92 -0.21 -11.90
C VAL A 311 18.90 -0.37 -10.78
N ASP A 312 19.24 0.09 -9.58
CA ASP A 312 18.29 0.10 -8.47
C ASP A 312 17.23 1.19 -8.68
N THR A 313 15.97 0.79 -8.66
CA THR A 313 14.84 1.69 -8.90
C THR A 313 14.69 2.73 -7.80
N ASP A 314 15.04 2.43 -6.55
CA ASP A 314 14.94 3.41 -5.46
C ASP A 314 15.98 4.53 -5.65
N GLN A 315 17.22 4.18 -6.05
CA GLN A 315 18.24 5.16 -6.43
C GLN A 315 17.82 6.01 -7.65
N LEU A 316 17.26 5.37 -8.69
CA LEU A 316 16.77 6.07 -9.87
C LEU A 316 15.66 7.08 -9.51
N VAL A 317 14.71 6.69 -8.65
CA VAL A 317 13.66 7.58 -8.14
C VAL A 317 14.26 8.76 -7.39
N SER A 318 15.24 8.55 -6.52
CA SER A 318 15.91 9.63 -5.79
C SER A 318 16.51 10.67 -6.73
N GLN A 319 17.25 10.23 -7.75
CA GLN A 319 17.88 11.11 -8.73
C GLN A 319 16.84 11.88 -9.57
N ILE A 320 15.72 11.24 -9.94
CA ILE A 320 14.61 11.89 -10.63
C ILE A 320 13.98 12.98 -9.77
N VAL A 321 13.75 12.70 -8.48
CA VAL A 321 13.17 13.66 -7.54
C VAL A 321 14.08 14.87 -7.33
N GLU A 322 15.38 14.65 -7.14
CA GLU A 322 16.37 15.73 -7.02
C GLU A 322 16.41 16.60 -8.29
N SER A 323 16.39 15.98 -9.47
CA SER A 323 16.34 16.72 -10.73
C SER A 323 15.05 17.51 -10.91
N ALA A 324 13.90 16.95 -10.51
CA ALA A 324 12.62 17.63 -10.57
C ALA A 324 12.57 18.84 -9.63
N GLU A 325 13.12 18.71 -8.42
CA GLU A 325 13.23 19.79 -7.45
C GLU A 325 14.10 20.94 -7.99
N ALA A 326 15.25 20.62 -8.58
CA ALA A 326 16.14 21.59 -9.20
C ALA A 326 15.45 22.34 -10.38
N ALA A 327 14.70 21.62 -11.23
CA ALA A 327 13.97 22.22 -12.35
C ALA A 327 12.86 23.18 -11.88
N VAL A 328 12.13 22.81 -10.82
CA VAL A 328 11.08 23.68 -10.25
C VAL A 328 11.69 24.90 -9.55
N ALA A 329 12.87 24.78 -8.94
CA ALA A 329 13.59 25.92 -8.38
C ALA A 329 14.03 26.92 -9.46
N GLN A 330 14.61 26.43 -10.55
CA GLN A 330 15.11 27.26 -11.67
C GLN A 330 13.99 27.99 -12.44
N SER A 331 12.82 27.37 -12.60
CA SER A 331 11.68 28.00 -13.27
C SER A 331 11.07 29.18 -12.48
N LYS A 332 11.42 29.34 -11.19
CA LYS A 332 10.97 30.44 -10.33
C LYS A 332 11.93 31.62 -10.24
N GLU A 333 13.21 31.43 -10.57
CA GLU A 333 14.20 32.52 -10.63
C GLU A 333 13.94 33.64 -11.67
N PRO A 334 13.15 33.47 -12.76
CA PRO A 334 12.93 34.55 -13.72
C PRO A 334 12.12 35.74 -13.19
N PHE A 335 11.43 35.59 -12.04
CA PHE A 335 10.53 36.63 -11.50
C PHE A 335 11.15 37.51 -10.41
N LEU A 336 12.44 37.31 -10.08
CA LEU A 336 13.18 38.09 -9.08
C LEU A 336 14.27 38.99 -9.70
N ARG A 337 14.20 39.29 -10.99
CA ARG A 337 15.04 40.29 -11.67
C ARG A 337 14.19 41.38 -12.28
#